data_AF-I4YNU6-F1
#
_entry.id   AF-I4YNU6-F1
#
_cell.length_a   1.000
_cell.length_b   1.000
_cell.length_c   1.000
_cell.angle_alpha   90.00
_cell.angle_beta   90.00
_cell.angle_gamma   90.00
#
_symmetry.space_group_name_H-M   'P 1'
#
loop_
_entity.id
_entity.type
_entity.pdbx_description
1 polymer ?
#
loop_
_entity_poly.entity_id
_entity_poly.type
_entity_poly.pdbx_seq_one_letter_code
_entity_poly.pdbx_strand_id
1 'polypeptide(L)' 'MRLLDRQLADAIQRIRHGSSPDLVEKAKADEKFLLSELDRLMTRMRAVEGQLLQIQKTATRH' A
#
# COMPACT_ATOMS: atom_id res chain seq x y z
N MET A 1 -0.24 -5.61 -4.47
CA MET A 1 0.98 -5.07 -3.84
C MET A 1 2.01 -4.64 -4.87
N ARG A 2 2.68 -5.56 -5.59
CA ARG A 2 3.81 -5.23 -6.49
C ARG A 2 3.63 -4.01 -7.42
N LEU A 3 2.43 -3.77 -7.94
CA LEU A 3 2.15 -2.59 -8.77
C LEU A 3 2.16 -1.27 -7.97
N LEU A 4 1.49 -1.23 -6.82
CA LEU A 4 1.46 -0.06 -5.93
C LEU A 4 2.85 0.23 -5.36
N ASP A 5 3.60 -0.82 -4.99
CA ASP A 5 4.97 -0.67 -4.50
C ASP A 5 5.88 -0.07 -5.58
N ARG A 6 5.73 -0.51 -6.83
CA ARG A 6 6.45 0.05 -7.97
C ARG A 6 6.06 1.50 -8.25
N GLN A 7 4.76 1.81 -8.26
CA GLN A 7 4.27 3.17 -8.45
C GLN A 7 4.75 4.13 -7.34
N LEU A 8 4.82 3.64 -6.10
CA LEU A 8 5.35 4.40 -4.97
C LEU A 8 6.85 4.66 -5.15
N ALA A 9 7.63 3.64 -5.52
CA ALA A 9 9.05 3.80 -5.81
C ALA A 9 9.29 4.82 -6.93
N ASP A 10 8.48 4.77 -7.99
CA ASP A 10 8.54 5.72 -9.11
C ASP A 10 8.15 7.15 -8.66
N ALA A 11 7.15 7.31 -7.79
CA ALA A 11 6.78 8.61 -7.21
C ALA A 11 7.94 9.19 -6.37
N ILE A 12 8.55 8.39 -5.50
CA ILE A 12 9.70 8.81 -4.68
C ILE A 12 10.90 9.17 -5.57
N GLN A 13 11.14 8.43 -6.64
CA GLN A 13 12.21 8.73 -7.60
C GLN A 13 11.98 10.06 -8.31
N ARG A 14 10.73 10.35 -8.73
CA ARG A 14 10.33 11.64 -9.29
C ARG A 14 10.46 12.80 -8.31
N ILE A 15 10.17 12.60 -7.01
CA ILE A 15 10.37 13.63 -5.98
C ILE A 15 11.87 13.95 -5.83
N ARG A 16 12.73 12.93 -5.81
CA ARG A 16 14.17 13.11 -5.59
C ARG A 16 14.91 13.75 -6.76
N HIS A 17 14.49 13.45 -7.99
CA HIS A 17 15.23 13.84 -9.21
C HIS A 17 14.45 14.77 -10.13
N GLY A 18 13.22 15.14 -9.77
CA GLY A 18 12.38 16.03 -10.58
C GLY A 18 12.95 17.44 -10.64
N SER A 19 13.15 17.95 -11.85
CA SER A 19 13.66 19.30 -12.09
C SER A 19 12.57 20.37 -12.13
N SER A 20 11.30 19.98 -12.27
CA SER A 20 10.14 20.88 -12.32
C SER A 20 9.41 20.87 -10.98
N PRO A 21 9.19 22.04 -10.34
CA PRO A 21 8.46 22.14 -9.08
C PRO A 21 7.04 21.55 -9.15
N ASP A 22 6.30 21.83 -10.23
CA ASP A 22 4.92 21.34 -10.40
C ASP A 22 4.88 19.81 -10.51
N LEU A 23 5.86 19.21 -11.19
CA LEU A 23 5.97 17.76 -11.29
C LEU A 23 6.37 17.11 -9.96
N VAL A 24 7.18 17.79 -9.15
CA VAL A 24 7.54 17.34 -7.80
C VAL A 24 6.33 17.39 -6.86
N GLU A 25 5.54 18.47 -6.89
CA GLU A 25 4.32 18.58 -6.08
C GLU A 25 3.28 17.52 -6.48
N LYS A 26 3.11 17.28 -7.78
CA LYS A 26 2.28 16.16 -8.26
C LYS A 26 2.80 14.81 -7.75
N ALA A 27 4.12 14.58 -7.79
CA ALA A 27 4.70 13.32 -7.31
C ALA A 27 4.53 13.13 -5.79
N LYS A 28 4.56 14.20 -4.99
CA LYS A 28 4.23 14.16 -3.55
C LYS A 28 2.75 13.81 -3.31
N ALA A 29 1.85 14.38 -4.12
CA ALA A 29 0.43 14.02 -4.05
C ALA A 29 0.20 12.55 -4.42
N ASP A 30 0.86 12.07 -5.48
CA ASP A 30 0.86 10.65 -5.89
C ASP A 30 1.37 9.75 -4.75
N GLU A 31 2.50 10.10 -4.13
CA GLU A 31 3.08 9.35 -2.99
C GLU A 31 2.09 9.23 -1.83
N LYS A 32 1.49 10.35 -1.40
CA LYS A 32 0.51 10.37 -0.31
C LYS A 32 -0.69 9.48 -0.62
N PHE A 33 -1.20 9.55 -1.85
CA PHE A 33 -2.30 8.71 -2.30
C PHE A 33 -1.93 7.22 -2.26
N LEU A 34 -0.78 6.85 -2.83
CA LEU A 34 -0.32 5.46 -2.89
C LEU A 34 -0.08 4.87 -1.51
N LEU A 35 0.48 5.63 -0.56
CA LEU A 35 0.61 5.20 0.83
C LEU A 35 -0.74 4.92 1.49
N SER A 36 -1.75 5.76 1.24
CA SER A 36 -3.09 5.55 1.79
C SER A 36 -3.76 4.28 1.23
N GLU A 37 -3.56 3.97 -0.04
CA GLU A 37 -4.07 2.74 -0.66
C GLU A 37 -3.35 1.50 -0.13
N LEU A 38 -2.04 1.58 0.10
CA LEU A 38 -1.28 0.50 0.72
C LEU A 38 -1.77 0.20 2.14
N ASP A 39 -1.99 1.23 2.96
CA ASP A 39 -2.52 1.05 4.32
C ASP A 39 -3.91 0.41 4.33
N ARG A 40 -4.79 0.88 3.45
CA ARG A 40 -6.13 0.31 3.25
C ARG A 40 -6.06 -1.17 2.87
N LEU A 41 -5.17 -1.55 1.96
CA LEU A 41 -4.99 -2.95 1.57
C LEU A 41 -4.42 -3.81 2.70
N MET A 42 -3.42 -3.30 3.42
CA MET A 42 -2.83 -3.98 4.59
C MET A 42 -3.88 -4.24 5.67
N THR A 43 -4.72 -3.25 5.96
CA THR A 43 -5.83 -3.39 6.91
C THR A 43 -6.82 -4.47 6.48
N ARG A 44 -7.18 -4.50 5.20
CA ARG A 44 -8.06 -5.55 4.65
C ARG A 44 -7.41 -6.93 4.71
N MET A 45 -6.13 -7.05 4.39
CA MET A 45 -5.41 -8.33 4.48
C MET A 45 -5.39 -8.86 5.91
N ARG A 46 -5.08 -8.01 6.90
CA ARG A 46 -5.11 -8.40 8.32
C ARG A 46 -6.50 -8.86 8.76
N ALA A 47 -7.57 -8.22 8.29
CA ALA A 47 -8.93 -8.65 8.59
C ALA A 47 -9.22 -10.06 8.04
N VAL A 48 -8.80 -10.33 6.80
CA VAL A 48 -8.94 -11.66 6.17
C VAL A 48 -8.09 -12.71 6.90
N GLU A 49 -6.84 -12.39 7.22
CA GLU A 49 -5.96 -13.27 8.01
C GLU A 49 -6.59 -13.61 9.37
N GLY A 50 -7.16 -12.61 10.05
CA GLY A 50 -7.89 -12.81 11.30
C GLY A 50 -9.07 -13.76 11.16
N GLN A 51 -9.86 -13.63 10.08
CA GLN A 51 -10.97 -14.54 9.79
C GLN A 51 -10.49 -15.97 9.54
N LEU A 52 -9.44 -16.14 8.74
CA LEU A 52 -8.86 -17.47 8.44
C LEU A 52 -8.36 -18.17 9.71
N LEU A 53 -7.71 -17.43 10.62
CA LEU A 53 -7.26 -17.98 11.90
C LEU A 53 -8.43 -18.47 12.78
N GLN A 54 -9.58 -17.80 12.76
CA GLN A 54 -10.77 -18.25 13.50
C GLN A 54 -11.37 -19.53 12.90
N ILE A 55 -11.43 -19.62 11.56
CA ILE A 55 -11.88 -20.83 10.86
C ILE A 55 -10.96 -22.01 11.18
N GLN A 56 -9.64 -21.81 11.17
CA GLN A 56 -8.69 -22.88 11.50
C GLN A 56 -8.86 -23.39 12.94
N LYS A 57 -9.05 -22.49 13.91
CA LYS A 57 -9.26 -22.85 15.33
C LYS A 57 -10.53 -23.65 15.57
N THR A 58 -11.59 -23.35 14.82
CA THR A 58 -12.85 -24.11 14.90
C THR A 58 -12.71 -25.48 14.24
N ALA A 59 -11.99 -25.57 13.12
CA ALA A 59 -11.73 -26.84 12.43
C ALA A 59 -10.88 -27.84 13.24
N THR A 60 -9.94 -27.37 14.07
CA THR A 60 -9.07 -28.24 14.90
C THR A 60 -9.65 -28.60 16.27
N ARG A 61 -10.83 -28.10 16.62
CA ARG A 61 -11.53 -28.42 17.89
C ARG A 61 -12.51 -29.60 17.77
N HIS A 62 -12.61 -30.22 16.60
CA HIS A 62 -13.41 -31.42 16.32
C HIS A 62 -12.50 -32.61 16.05
#